data_AF-A0A928DA72-F1
#
_entry.id   AF-A0A928DA72-F1
#
_cell.length_a   1.000
_cell.length_b   1.000
_cell.length_c   1.000
_cell.angle_alpha   90.00
_cell.angle_beta   90.00
_cell.angle_gamma   90.00
#
_symmetry.space_group_name_H-M   'P 1'
#
loop_
_entity.id
_entity.type
_entity.pdbx_description
1 polymer ?
#
loop_
_entity_poly.entity_id
_entity_poly.type
_entity_poly.pdbx_seq_one_letter_code
_entity_poly.pdbx_strand_id
1 'polypeptide(L)'
;SLSSWYVWSCLGLYPLAGTSSYLLGSPSVESAELRFSQGLLNIKVERKSPNAIYPVGYRLNGRSFECPCLPVAEVEKGGELVFVLDGKPKSVRSSIPECF
;
A
#
# COMPACT_ATOMS: atom_id res chain seq x y z
N SER A 1 -13.88 -5.85 -13.82
CA SER A 1 -13.58 -7.23 -14.26
C SER A 1 -12.66 -7.92 -13.25
N LEU A 2 -12.75 -9.24 -13.12
CA LEU A 2 -11.92 -10.04 -12.19
C LEU A 2 -10.41 -9.83 -12.40
N SER A 3 -9.98 -9.64 -13.66
CA SER A 3 -8.59 -9.37 -14.01
C SER A 3 -8.04 -8.09 -13.37
N SER A 4 -8.80 -7.00 -13.37
CA SER A 4 -8.39 -5.74 -12.74
C SER A 4 -8.27 -5.88 -11.23
N TRP A 5 -9.21 -6.60 -10.59
CA TRP A 5 -9.15 -6.90 -9.16
C TRP A 5 -7.87 -7.67 -8.78
N TYR A 6 -7.47 -8.63 -9.61
CA TYR A 6 -6.24 -9.40 -9.41
C TYR A 6 -5.00 -8.49 -9.51
N VAL A 7 -4.91 -7.65 -10.54
CA VAL A 7 -3.78 -6.71 -10.71
C VAL A 7 -3.67 -5.78 -9.51
N TRP A 8 -4.78 -5.19 -9.07
CA TRP A 8 -4.83 -4.33 -7.88
C TRP A 8 -4.37 -5.05 -6.61
N SER A 9 -4.86 -6.27 -6.41
CA SER A 9 -4.46 -7.13 -5.29
C SER A 9 -2.95 -7.44 -5.31
N CYS A 10 -2.37 -7.74 -6.48
CA CYS A 10 -0.94 -8.01 -6.62
C CYS A 10 -0.08 -6.80 -6.22
N LEU A 11 -0.56 -5.59 -6.51
CA LEU A 11 0.10 -4.33 -6.15
C LEU A 11 -0.07 -3.97 -4.67
N GLY A 12 -0.96 -4.64 -3.95
CA GLY A 12 -1.33 -4.28 -2.57
C GLY A 12 -2.14 -2.99 -2.48
N LEU A 13 -2.78 -2.56 -3.56
CA LEU A 13 -3.60 -1.34 -3.62
C LEU A 13 -5.03 -1.70 -4.04
N TYR A 14 -6.03 -1.22 -3.32
CA TYR A 14 -7.43 -1.46 -3.68
C TYR A 14 -8.27 -0.19 -3.59
N PRO A 15 -8.89 0.28 -4.70
CA PRO A 15 -9.76 1.45 -4.64
C PRO A 15 -11.06 1.12 -3.89
N LEU A 16 -11.33 1.84 -2.80
CA LEU A 16 -12.59 1.72 -2.07
C LEU A 16 -13.67 2.59 -2.74
N ALA A 17 -14.60 1.95 -3.43
CA ALA A 17 -15.69 2.62 -4.12
C ALA A 17 -16.51 3.50 -3.15
N GLY A 18 -16.80 4.74 -3.56
CA GLY A 18 -17.52 5.72 -2.75
C GLY A 18 -16.65 6.49 -1.75
N THR A 19 -15.34 6.28 -1.75
CA THR A 19 -14.37 7.04 -0.93
C THR A 19 -13.25 7.62 -1.79
N SER A 20 -12.47 8.54 -1.23
CA SER A 20 -11.28 9.13 -1.85
C SER A 20 -9.98 8.44 -1.37
N SER A 21 -10.03 7.15 -1.04
CA SER A 21 -8.88 6.41 -0.49
C SER A 21 -8.68 5.04 -1.14
N TYR A 22 -7.40 4.66 -1.23
CA TYR A 22 -6.98 3.29 -1.47
C TYR A 22 -6.81 2.56 -0.14
N LEU A 23 -7.31 1.33 -0.08
CA LEU A 23 -6.96 0.38 0.97
C LEU A 23 -5.63 -0.30 0.59
N LEU A 24 -4.74 -0.41 1.57
CA LEU A 24 -3.43 -1.02 1.42
C LEU A 24 -3.47 -2.47 1.92
N GLY A 25 -3.22 -3.40 1.01
CA GLY A 25 -3.15 -4.84 1.27
C GLY A 25 -1.72 -5.37 1.37
N SER A 26 -1.59 -6.69 1.24
CA SER A 26 -0.29 -7.34 1.08
C SER A 26 0.06 -7.45 -0.41
N PRO A 27 1.10 -6.77 -0.90
CA PRO A 27 1.56 -6.95 -2.28
C PRO A 27 2.22 -8.32 -2.51
N SER A 28 2.00 -8.86 -3.71
CA SER A 28 2.59 -10.13 -4.17
C SER A 28 3.83 -9.92 -5.04
N VAL A 29 4.09 -8.68 -5.48
CA VAL A 29 5.28 -8.30 -6.23
C VAL A 29 6.40 -7.80 -5.31
N GLU A 30 7.62 -7.67 -5.82
CA GLU A 30 8.73 -7.01 -5.11
C GLU A 30 8.74 -5.50 -5.37
N SER A 31 8.41 -5.10 -6.59
CA SER A 31 8.27 -3.72 -7.01
C SER A 31 7.30 -3.57 -8.17
N ALA A 32 6.71 -2.39 -8.32
CA ALA A 32 5.90 -2.03 -9.48
C ALA A 32 5.97 -0.53 -9.75
N GLU A 33 5.70 -0.13 -10.99
CA GLU A 33 5.56 1.26 -11.40
C GLU A 33 4.13 1.51 -11.90
N LEU A 34 3.48 2.53 -11.36
CA LEU A 34 2.17 3.00 -11.80
C LEU A 34 2.32 4.40 -12.38
N ARG A 35 1.88 4.58 -13.62
CA ARG A 35 1.91 5.87 -14.30
C ARG A 35 0.54 6.54 -14.23
N PHE A 36 0.50 7.70 -13.59
CA PHE A 36 -0.66 8.60 -13.58
C PHE A 36 -0.40 9.78 -14.51
N SER A 37 -1.43 10.60 -14.74
CA SER A 37 -1.29 11.82 -15.53
C SER A 37 -0.40 12.87 -14.85
N GLN A 38 -0.42 12.92 -13.52
CA GLN A 38 0.31 13.91 -12.72
C GLN A 38 1.70 13.43 -12.29
N GLY A 39 1.96 12.12 -12.29
CA GLY A 39 3.20 11.59 -11.78
C GLY A 39 3.33 10.08 -11.94
N LEU A 40 4.46 9.57 -11.45
CA LEU A 40 4.82 8.17 -11.48
C LEU A 40 4.99 7.68 -10.05
N LEU A 41 4.24 6.65 -9.67
CA LEU A 41 4.30 6.04 -8.35
C LEU A 41 5.10 4.75 -8.42
N ASN A 42 6.21 4.74 -7.69
CA ASN A 42 7.02 3.54 -7.49
C ASN A 42 6.55 2.82 -6.23
N ILE A 43 6.12 1.58 -6.39
CA ILE A 43 5.81 0.68 -5.28
C ILE A 43 7.03 -0.19 -5.02
N LYS A 44 7.47 -0.27 -3.77
CA LYS A 44 8.51 -1.19 -3.30
C LYS A 44 8.02 -2.00 -2.12
N VAL A 45 8.50 -3.23 -2.01
CA VAL A 45 8.14 -4.14 -0.91
C VAL A 45 9.38 -4.57 -0.16
N GLU A 46 9.49 -4.14 1.09
CA GLU A 46 10.55 -4.54 2.01
C GLU A 46 10.06 -5.73 2.85
N ARG A 47 10.60 -6.91 2.57
CA ARG A 47 10.28 -8.14 3.31
C ARG A 47 11.35 -8.42 4.36
N LYS A 48 10.94 -8.49 5.63
CA LYS A 48 11.85 -8.89 6.72
C LYS A 48 12.28 -10.37 6.68
N SER A 49 11.55 -11.19 5.93
CA SER A 49 11.91 -12.58 5.66
C SER A 49 11.27 -13.05 4.34
N PRO A 50 11.74 -14.13 3.70
CA PRO A 50 11.15 -14.65 2.47
C PRO A 50 9.65 -14.98 2.58
N ASN A 51 9.19 -15.32 3.80
CA ASN A 51 7.80 -15.68 4.08
C ASN A 51 7.00 -14.52 4.68
N ALA A 52 7.54 -13.30 4.69
CA ALA A 52 6.85 -12.13 5.24
C ALA A 52 5.71 -11.71 4.32
N ILE A 53 4.46 -11.84 4.82
CA ILE A 53 3.23 -11.53 4.09
C ILE A 53 2.34 -10.51 4.80
N TYR A 54 2.69 -10.10 6.01
CA TYR A 54 1.83 -9.20 6.80
C TYR A 54 2.34 -7.76 6.71
N PRO A 55 1.57 -6.81 6.16
CA PRO A 55 1.90 -5.40 6.27
C PRO A 55 1.92 -4.96 7.73
N VAL A 56 3.04 -4.37 8.14
CA VAL A 56 3.21 -3.83 9.50
C VAL A 56 3.43 -2.32 9.53
N GLY A 57 3.63 -1.73 8.35
CA GLY A 57 3.76 -0.29 8.15
C GLY A 57 3.99 0.05 6.68
N TYR A 58 3.90 1.34 6.39
CA TYR A 58 4.01 1.88 5.06
C TYR A 58 4.85 3.16 5.11
N ARG A 59 5.45 3.53 3.98
CA ARG A 59 6.19 4.78 3.85
C ARG A 59 5.85 5.44 2.52
N LEU A 60 5.28 6.65 2.56
CA LEU A 60 5.03 7.45 1.36
C LEU A 60 6.03 8.61 1.34
N ASN A 61 6.87 8.67 0.30
CA ASN A 61 7.86 9.75 0.11
C ASN A 61 8.72 9.99 1.36
N GLY A 62 9.12 8.90 2.03
CA GLY A 62 9.92 8.94 3.27
C GLY A 62 9.12 9.11 4.56
N ARG A 63 7.82 9.43 4.51
CA ARG A 63 6.95 9.59 5.70
C ARG A 63 6.30 8.26 6.08
N SER A 64 6.58 7.78 7.28
CA SER A 64 6.05 6.52 7.79
C SER A 64 4.62 6.68 8.33
N PHE A 65 3.79 5.68 8.08
CA PHE A 65 2.43 5.60 8.60
C PHE A 65 2.02 4.14 8.78
N GLU A 66 1.01 3.92 9.61
CA GLU A 66 0.58 2.57 10.01
C GLU A 66 -0.86 2.26 9.60
N CYS A 67 -1.67 3.27 9.32
CA CYS A 67 -3.02 3.06 8.82
C CYS A 67 -2.99 2.47 7.39
N PRO A 68 -3.78 1.42 7.09
CA PRO A 68 -3.83 0.81 5.77
C PRO A 68 -4.72 1.59 4.79
N CYS A 69 -4.84 2.91 4.93
CA CYS A 69 -5.60 3.77 4.02
C CYS A 69 -4.69 4.89 3.51
N LEU A 70 -4.73 5.15 2.21
CA LEU A 70 -3.95 6.18 1.54
C LEU A 70 -4.86 7.01 0.63
N PRO A 71 -4.90 8.35 0.77
CA PRO A 71 -5.70 9.20 -0.09
C PRO A 71 -5.34 9.04 -1.57
N VAL A 72 -6.35 8.96 -2.45
CA VAL A 72 -6.16 8.84 -3.91
C VAL A 72 -5.31 9.99 -4.44
N ALA A 73 -5.53 11.21 -3.92
CA ALA A 73 -4.78 12.40 -4.32
C ALA A 73 -3.27 12.30 -4.01
N GLU A 74 -2.86 11.56 -2.97
CA GLU A 74 -1.45 11.34 -2.66
C GLU A 74 -0.82 10.29 -3.59
N VAL A 75 -1.60 9.27 -3.98
CA VAL A 75 -1.16 8.24 -4.95
C VAL A 75 -0.98 8.84 -6.34
N GLU A 76 -1.92 9.66 -6.81
CA GLU A 76 -1.90 10.24 -8.16
C GLU A 76 -0.79 11.27 -8.37
N LYS A 77 -0.36 11.97 -7.30
CA LYS A 77 0.84 12.82 -7.31
C LYS A 77 2.13 12.03 -7.60
N GLY A 78 2.12 10.72 -7.35
CA GLY A 78 3.27 9.84 -7.54
C GLY A 78 4.29 9.88 -6.39
N GLY A 79 5.51 9.44 -6.70
CA GLY A 79 6.61 9.34 -5.75
C GLY A 79 6.98 7.89 -5.42
N GLU A 80 7.24 7.59 -4.14
CA GLU A 80 7.62 6.26 -3.67
C GLU A 80 6.70 5.81 -2.52
N LEU A 81 6.01 4.69 -2.70
CA LEU A 81 5.28 3.97 -1.66
C LEU A 81 6.02 2.67 -1.33
N VAL A 82 6.47 2.54 -0.09
CA VAL A 82 7.13 1.35 0.43
C VAL A 82 6.19 0.60 1.37
N PHE A 83 5.99 -0.69 1.10
CA PHE A 83 5.32 -1.63 1.99
C PHE A 83 6.36 -2.33 2.85
N VAL A 84 6.18 -2.33 4.17
CA VAL A 84 7.03 -3.09 5.10
C VAL A 84 6.27 -4.33 5.54
N LEU A 85 6.76 -5.51 5.14
CA LEU A 85 6.15 -6.80 5.44
C LEU A 85 6.95 -7.55 6.51
N ASP A 86 6.22 -8.19 7.42
CA ASP A 86 6.75 -9.05 8.47
C ASP A 86 6.14 -10.47 8.38
N GLY A 87 6.79 -11.44 9.03
CA GLY A 87 6.30 -12.82 9.15
C GLY A 87 5.19 -12.98 10.18
N LYS A 88 4.93 -11.93 10.98
CA LYS A 88 3.90 -11.91 12.01
C LYS A 88 2.96 -10.73 11.79
N PRO A 89 1.65 -10.90 11.98
CA PRO A 89 0.71 -9.79 11.90
C PRO A 89 1.00 -8.77 13.01
N LYS A 90 0.76 -7.50 12.70
CA LYS A 90 0.78 -6.46 13.72
C LYS A 90 -0.45 -6.57 14.60
N SER A 91 -0.26 -6.49 15.91
CA SER A 91 -1.36 -6.31 16.86
C SER A 91 -2.06 -4.98 16.56
N VAL A 92 -3.30 -5.05 16.06
CA VAL A 92 -4.15 -3.87 15.94
C VAL A 92 -4.63 -3.52 17.35
N ARG A 93 -4.07 -2.47 17.96
CA ARG A 93 -4.65 -1.88 19.17
C ARG A 93 -6.01 -1.27 18.80
N SER A 94 -7.00 -1.33 19.70
CA SER A 94 -8.36 -0.78 19.50
C SER A 94 -8.43 0.72 19.17
N SER A 95 -7.31 1.43 19.17
CA SER A 95 -7.17 2.77 18.61
C SER A 95 -6.91 2.66 17.11
N ILE A 96 -7.90 3.05 16.29
CA ILE A 96 -7.73 3.19 14.84
C ILE A 96 -6.56 4.16 14.63
N PRO A 97 -5.43 3.74 14.02
CA PRO A 97 -4.34 4.66 13.75
C PRO A 97 -4.86 5.76 12.82
N GLU A 98 -4.55 7.02 13.14
CA GLU A 98 -4.90 8.14 12.25
C GLU A 98 -4.26 7.88 10.88
N CYS A 99 -5.11 7.87 9.87
CA CYS A 99 -4.70 7.83 8.48
C CYS A 99 -4.30 9.25 8.04
N PHE A 100 -3.60 9.34 6.91
CA PHE A 100 -3.20 10.61 6.29
C PHE A 100 -4.34 11.62 6.17
#